data_AF-A0A966YD89-F1
#
_entry.id   AF-A0A966YD89-F1
#
_cell.length_a   1.000
_cell.length_b   1.000
_cell.length_c   1.000
_cell.angle_alpha   90.00
_cell.angle_beta   90.00
_cell.angle_gamma   90.00
#
_symmetry.space_group_name_H-M   'P 1'
#
loop_
_entity.id
_entity.type
_entity.pdbx_description
1 polymer ?
#
loop_
_entity_poly.entity_id
_entity_poly.type
_entity_poly.pdbx_seq_one_letter_code
_entity_poly.pdbx_strand_id
1 'polypeptide(L)'
;MSKPGDNPADPFKKALAEATKVMANDADLTVTYTVDPSGVSGDNMRLPQVSRRMTRDEVLVARGTADALALYHRYHDAGTHARYAPDGAMARELYEAMETARCEALGARDMPGTAGNIDAKIGAEATRLNYGTISDRADAPLSTAAGYLIRHLATGRDMPPAAANVMDLWRGFIEEQTSGTLDNLETALSDQGQFAKFARQIISDLGYGDQLGNDPDMPDEDQEDQAQEDQDEDQDPDSTGDDDSQEDEAEANPEQS
;
A
#
# COMPACT_ATOMS: atom_id res chain seq x y z
N MET A 1 -49.17 5.29 -1.94
CA MET A 1 -47.77 4.88 -2.18
C MET A 1 -46.89 5.93 -1.52
N SER A 2 -46.17 5.57 -0.45
CA SER A 2 -45.23 6.50 0.18
C SER A 2 -44.09 6.75 -0.81
N LYS A 3 -43.79 8.02 -1.14
CA LYS A 3 -42.57 8.34 -1.89
C LYS A 3 -41.39 7.70 -1.14
N PRO A 4 -40.46 6.99 -1.80
CA PRO A 4 -39.23 6.56 -1.15
C PRO A 4 -38.63 7.82 -0.54
N GLY A 5 -38.40 7.81 0.78
CA GLY A 5 -37.91 8.98 1.48
C GLY A 5 -36.48 9.27 1.03
N ASP A 6 -36.35 10.14 0.03
CA ASP A 6 -35.07 10.51 -0.60
C ASP A 6 -34.06 10.82 0.51
N ASN A 7 -32.98 10.05 0.56
CA ASN A 7 -31.95 10.28 1.54
C ASN A 7 -31.12 11.45 1.03
N PRO A 8 -31.06 12.58 1.76
CA PRO A 8 -30.33 13.76 1.30
C PRO A 8 -28.84 13.49 1.02
N ALA A 9 -28.28 12.42 1.58
CA ALA A 9 -26.91 12.00 1.31
C ALA A 9 -26.73 11.28 -0.03
N ASP A 10 -27.77 10.78 -0.69
CA ASP A 10 -27.64 9.97 -1.91
C ASP A 10 -27.09 10.77 -3.11
N PRO A 11 -27.51 12.03 -3.37
CA PRO A 11 -26.88 12.86 -4.39
C PRO A 11 -25.40 13.12 -4.10
N PHE A 12 -25.04 13.34 -2.83
CA PHE A 12 -23.66 13.53 -2.41
C PHE A 12 -22.82 12.26 -2.62
N LYS A 13 -23.34 11.10 -2.20
CA LYS A 13 -22.68 9.81 -2.40
C LYS A 13 -22.47 9.54 -3.89
N LYS A 14 -23.48 9.75 -4.72
CA LYS A 14 -23.34 9.60 -6.17
C LYS A 14 -22.24 10.52 -6.72
N ALA A 15 -22.24 11.80 -6.36
CA ALA A 15 -21.23 12.74 -6.82
C ALA A 15 -19.81 12.37 -6.34
N LEU A 16 -19.69 11.94 -5.09
CA LEU A 16 -18.42 11.50 -4.51
C LEU A 16 -17.89 10.27 -5.25
N ALA A 17 -18.72 9.26 -5.51
CA ALA A 17 -18.34 8.06 -6.24
C ALA A 17 -17.82 8.36 -7.66
N GLU A 18 -18.52 9.22 -8.42
CA GLU A 18 -18.06 9.61 -9.76
C GLU A 18 -16.74 10.38 -9.71
N ALA A 19 -16.59 11.30 -8.75
CA ALA A 19 -15.33 12.02 -8.56
C ALA A 19 -14.18 11.06 -8.21
N THR A 20 -14.43 10.08 -7.33
CA THR A 20 -13.45 9.05 -6.95
C THR A 20 -12.96 8.27 -8.16
N LYS A 21 -13.87 7.79 -9.02
CA LYS A 21 -13.52 7.07 -10.26
C LYS A 21 -12.61 7.91 -11.18
N VAL A 22 -12.99 9.18 -11.39
CA VAL A 22 -12.21 10.10 -12.23
C VAL A 22 -10.82 10.35 -11.63
N MET A 23 -10.75 10.59 -10.32
CA MET A 23 -9.47 10.79 -9.62
C MET A 23 -8.60 9.53 -9.68
N ALA A 24 -9.19 8.34 -9.49
CA ALA A 24 -8.50 7.05 -9.56
C ALA A 24 -8.03 6.67 -10.98
N ASN A 25 -8.45 7.42 -12.00
CA ASN A 25 -8.25 7.12 -13.42
C ASN A 25 -8.90 5.80 -13.87
N ASP A 26 -10.00 5.41 -13.24
CA ASP A 26 -10.64 4.12 -13.48
C ASP A 26 -12.16 4.29 -13.48
N ALA A 27 -12.76 4.17 -14.66
CA ALA A 27 -14.20 4.29 -14.85
C ALA A 27 -14.98 3.04 -14.38
N ASP A 28 -14.32 1.89 -14.41
CA ASP A 28 -14.91 0.59 -14.09
C ASP A 28 -14.86 0.31 -12.57
N LEU A 29 -14.02 1.06 -11.83
CA LEU A 29 -13.95 1.04 -10.37
C LEU A 29 -15.35 1.14 -9.74
N THR A 30 -15.69 0.14 -8.94
CA THR A 30 -16.96 0.08 -8.21
C THR A 30 -16.81 0.77 -6.86
N VAL A 31 -17.59 1.82 -6.62
CA VAL A 31 -17.58 2.54 -5.34
C VAL A 31 -18.81 2.15 -4.53
N THR A 32 -18.57 1.67 -3.31
CA THR A 32 -19.62 1.30 -2.34
C THR A 32 -19.42 2.04 -1.02
N TYR A 33 -20.44 2.04 -0.17
CA TYR A 33 -20.40 2.73 1.13
C TYR A 33 -20.58 1.73 2.27
N THR A 34 -19.72 1.79 3.29
CA THR A 34 -19.74 0.84 4.42
C THR A 34 -19.60 1.53 5.79
N VAL A 35 -20.10 0.87 6.83
CA VAL A 35 -19.84 1.21 8.23
C VAL A 35 -18.55 0.57 8.75
N ASP A 36 -18.05 -0.45 8.05
CA ASP A 36 -16.79 -1.13 8.32
C ASP A 36 -15.58 -0.29 7.88
N PRO A 37 -14.35 -0.71 8.19
CA PRO A 37 -13.15 -0.04 7.68
C PRO A 37 -13.18 0.12 6.14
N SER A 38 -12.90 1.33 5.70
CA SER A 38 -12.79 1.69 4.29
C SER A 38 -11.51 1.10 3.68
N GLY A 39 -11.51 0.91 2.37
CA GLY A 39 -10.36 0.34 1.66
C GLY A 39 -10.72 -0.13 0.26
N VAL A 40 -9.72 -0.65 -0.45
CA VAL A 40 -9.84 -1.19 -1.81
C VAL A 40 -9.67 -2.70 -1.76
N SER A 41 -10.44 -3.42 -2.56
CA SER A 41 -10.32 -4.87 -2.74
C SER A 41 -10.67 -5.22 -4.17
N GLY A 42 -9.64 -5.57 -4.97
CA GLY A 42 -9.77 -5.62 -6.43
C GLY A 42 -10.34 -4.30 -6.96
N ASP A 43 -11.34 -4.39 -7.82
CA ASP A 43 -11.99 -3.23 -8.45
C ASP A 43 -13.09 -2.60 -7.57
N ASN A 44 -13.17 -2.96 -6.28
CA ASN A 44 -14.18 -2.43 -5.37
C ASN A 44 -13.56 -1.55 -4.28
N MET A 45 -13.91 -0.26 -4.29
CA MET A 45 -13.53 0.72 -3.30
C MET A 45 -14.68 0.99 -2.33
N ARG A 46 -14.46 0.73 -1.05
CA ARG A 46 -15.42 0.97 0.03
C ARG A 46 -15.11 2.27 0.74
N LEU A 47 -16.04 3.22 0.70
CA LEU A 47 -15.96 4.52 1.35
C LEU A 47 -16.80 4.56 2.65
N PRO A 48 -16.52 5.50 3.57
CA PRO A 48 -17.29 5.65 4.81
C PRO A 48 -18.75 6.00 4.53
N GLN A 49 -19.68 5.38 5.27
CA GLN A 49 -21.08 5.75 5.23
C GLN A 49 -21.30 7.20 5.68
N VAL A 50 -22.05 7.96 4.87
CA VAL A 50 -22.54 9.29 5.23
C VAL A 50 -24.00 9.20 5.67
N SER A 51 -24.27 9.70 6.87
CA SER A 51 -25.60 9.69 7.46
C SER A 51 -26.55 10.67 6.76
N ARG A 52 -27.84 10.54 7.03
CA ARG A 52 -28.85 11.51 6.54
C ARG A 52 -28.60 12.93 7.06
N ARG A 53 -27.85 13.10 8.16
CA ARG A 53 -27.56 14.41 8.75
C ARG A 53 -26.50 15.17 7.96
N MET A 54 -25.61 14.45 7.26
CA MET A 54 -24.51 15.01 6.49
C MET A 54 -23.77 16.11 7.26
N THR A 55 -23.32 15.79 8.46
CA THR A 55 -22.56 16.78 9.22
C THR A 55 -21.29 17.15 8.45
N ARG A 56 -20.78 18.36 8.69
CA ARG A 56 -19.56 18.83 8.02
C ARG A 56 -18.42 17.82 8.18
N ASP A 57 -18.27 17.25 9.36
CA ASP A 57 -17.20 16.31 9.68
C ASP A 57 -17.40 14.97 8.94
N GLU A 58 -18.63 14.44 8.88
CA GLU A 58 -18.94 13.23 8.10
C GLU A 58 -18.58 13.42 6.61
N VAL A 59 -18.96 14.57 6.05
CA VAL A 59 -18.69 14.90 4.64
C VAL A 59 -17.20 15.04 4.38
N LEU A 60 -16.47 15.73 5.26
CA LEU A 60 -15.02 15.93 5.10
C LEU A 60 -14.25 14.62 5.25
N VAL A 61 -14.60 13.77 6.22
CA VAL A 61 -13.97 12.45 6.37
C VAL A 61 -14.26 11.58 5.15
N ALA A 62 -15.51 11.52 4.68
CA ALA A 62 -15.84 10.73 3.49
C ALA A 62 -15.08 11.20 2.24
N ARG A 63 -14.95 12.52 2.04
CA ARG A 63 -14.14 13.09 0.95
C ARG A 63 -12.66 12.79 1.12
N GLY A 64 -12.11 12.96 2.32
CA GLY A 64 -10.70 12.71 2.59
C GLY A 64 -10.32 11.25 2.39
N THR A 65 -11.17 10.32 2.81
CA THR A 65 -10.98 8.89 2.55
C THR A 65 -11.09 8.57 1.06
N ALA A 66 -12.06 9.16 0.35
CA ALA A 66 -12.23 8.97 -1.08
C ALA A 66 -11.01 9.48 -1.88
N ASP A 67 -10.53 10.68 -1.56
CA ASP A 67 -9.34 11.27 -2.18
C ASP A 67 -8.12 10.38 -1.88
N ALA A 68 -7.86 10.03 -0.63
CA ALA A 68 -6.71 9.21 -0.26
C ALA A 68 -6.69 7.85 -1.00
N LEU A 69 -7.82 7.14 -1.03
CA LEU A 69 -7.90 5.83 -1.71
C LEU A 69 -7.81 5.96 -3.24
N ALA A 70 -8.41 6.99 -3.84
CA ALA A 70 -8.31 7.25 -5.27
C ALA A 70 -6.89 7.62 -5.70
N LEU A 71 -6.23 8.47 -4.92
CA LEU A 71 -4.85 8.87 -5.18
C LEU A 71 -3.87 7.72 -5.03
N TYR A 72 -4.06 6.89 -3.99
CA TYR A 72 -3.31 5.65 -3.85
C TYR A 72 -3.52 4.77 -5.09
N HIS A 73 -4.77 4.49 -5.48
CA HIS A 73 -5.07 3.71 -6.69
C HIS A 73 -4.41 4.27 -7.97
N ARG A 74 -4.38 5.59 -8.11
CA ARG A 74 -3.81 6.26 -9.30
C ARG A 74 -2.29 6.19 -9.36
N TYR A 75 -1.61 6.45 -8.24
CA TYR A 75 -0.17 6.69 -8.22
C TYR A 75 0.63 5.48 -7.72
N HIS A 76 -0.02 4.44 -7.24
CA HIS A 76 0.60 3.22 -6.76
C HIS A 76 0.58 2.11 -7.82
N ASP A 77 1.76 1.67 -8.21
CA ASP A 77 1.99 0.47 -9.01
C ASP A 77 2.29 -0.72 -8.09
N ALA A 78 1.37 -1.68 -8.04
CA ALA A 78 1.48 -2.84 -7.15
C ALA A 78 2.68 -3.73 -7.47
N GLY A 79 3.08 -3.82 -8.75
CA GLY A 79 4.23 -4.64 -9.17
C GLY A 79 5.56 -4.09 -8.66
N THR A 80 5.77 -2.78 -8.84
CA THR A 80 6.93 -2.06 -8.31
C THR A 80 6.95 -2.11 -6.79
N HIS A 81 5.80 -1.89 -6.13
CA HIS A 81 5.73 -1.97 -4.68
C HIS A 81 6.11 -3.36 -4.15
N ALA A 82 5.55 -4.42 -4.73
CA ALA A 82 5.84 -5.79 -4.33
C ALA A 82 7.31 -6.16 -4.55
N ARG A 83 7.94 -5.68 -5.63
CA ARG A 83 9.35 -5.94 -5.93
C ARG A 83 10.29 -5.42 -4.84
N TYR A 84 10.00 -4.27 -4.24
CA TYR A 84 10.86 -3.64 -3.23
C TYR A 84 10.38 -3.86 -1.79
N ALA A 85 9.27 -4.59 -1.59
CA ALA A 85 8.67 -4.78 -0.28
C ALA A 85 9.66 -5.44 0.70
N PRO A 86 9.93 -4.83 1.88
CA PRO A 86 10.78 -5.43 2.91
C PRO A 86 10.21 -6.74 3.45
N ASP A 87 11.05 -7.67 3.91
CA ASP A 87 10.61 -8.96 4.46
C ASP A 87 10.05 -8.86 5.88
N GLY A 88 10.72 -8.10 6.74
CA GLY A 88 10.37 -7.96 8.15
C GLY A 88 9.19 -7.04 8.40
N ALA A 89 8.43 -7.33 9.45
CA ALA A 89 7.16 -6.66 9.74
C ALA A 89 7.30 -5.14 9.96
N MET A 90 8.28 -4.70 10.75
CA MET A 90 8.44 -3.28 11.06
C MET A 90 8.90 -2.49 9.83
N ALA A 91 9.85 -3.04 9.07
CA ALA A 91 10.30 -2.45 7.81
C ALA A 91 9.14 -2.34 6.80
N ARG A 92 8.30 -3.38 6.70
CA ARG A 92 7.14 -3.39 5.80
C ARG A 92 6.10 -2.34 6.20
N GLU A 93 5.78 -2.21 7.49
CA GLU A 93 4.88 -1.14 7.97
C GLU A 93 5.41 0.27 7.68
N LEU A 94 6.72 0.51 7.86
CA LEU A 94 7.36 1.77 7.50
C LEU A 94 7.25 2.05 6.01
N TYR A 95 7.55 1.04 5.19
CA TYR A 95 7.49 1.12 3.73
C TYR A 95 6.08 1.47 3.24
N GLU A 96 5.06 0.79 3.74
CA GLU A 96 3.65 1.03 3.40
C GLU A 96 3.17 2.42 3.82
N ALA A 97 3.55 2.86 5.03
CA ALA A 97 3.16 4.18 5.55
C ALA A 97 3.78 5.32 4.71
N MET A 98 5.05 5.19 4.35
CA MET A 98 5.73 6.18 3.51
C MET A 98 5.19 6.18 2.07
N GLU A 99 4.88 5.01 1.51
CA GLU A 99 4.29 4.91 0.17
C GLU A 99 2.89 5.53 0.11
N THR A 100 2.08 5.33 1.15
CA THR A 100 0.78 5.99 1.27
C THR A 100 0.95 7.52 1.28
N ALA A 101 1.91 8.01 2.07
CA ALA A 101 2.23 9.45 2.13
C ALA A 101 2.69 10.02 0.78
N ARG A 102 3.49 9.27 0.01
CA ARG A 102 3.92 9.66 -1.34
C ARG A 102 2.72 9.84 -2.28
N CYS A 103 1.82 8.86 -2.32
CA CYS A 103 0.65 8.90 -3.19
C CYS A 103 -0.26 10.09 -2.86
N GLU A 104 -0.50 10.34 -1.57
CA GLU A 104 -1.27 11.50 -1.12
C GLU A 104 -0.58 12.82 -1.48
N ALA A 105 0.75 12.91 -1.31
CA ALA A 105 1.52 14.11 -1.63
C ALA A 105 1.54 14.44 -3.12
N LEU A 106 1.73 13.43 -3.99
CA LEU A 106 1.65 13.60 -5.44
C LEU A 106 0.26 14.08 -5.87
N GLY A 107 -0.79 13.45 -5.34
CA GLY A 107 -2.16 13.87 -5.64
C GLY A 107 -2.48 15.27 -5.14
N ALA A 108 -1.92 15.69 -4.01
CA ALA A 108 -2.04 17.06 -3.51
C ALA A 108 -1.31 18.10 -4.38
N ARG A 109 -0.19 17.72 -5.02
CA ARG A 109 0.53 18.58 -5.98
C ARG A 109 -0.32 18.86 -7.22
N ASP A 110 -0.93 17.82 -7.77
CA ASP A 110 -1.72 17.93 -9.00
C ASP A 110 -3.13 18.47 -8.73
N MET A 111 -3.69 18.19 -7.55
CA MET A 111 -5.04 18.59 -7.13
C MET A 111 -5.02 19.16 -5.70
N PRO A 112 -4.64 20.44 -5.49
CA PRO A 112 -4.46 21.04 -4.16
C PRO A 112 -5.70 20.97 -3.23
N GLY A 113 -6.90 20.84 -3.80
CA GLY A 113 -8.14 20.66 -3.04
C GLY A 113 -8.24 19.34 -2.27
N THR A 114 -7.49 18.31 -2.66
CA THR A 114 -7.46 17.01 -1.97
C THR A 114 -6.71 17.11 -0.64
N ALA A 115 -5.68 17.95 -0.57
CA ALA A 115 -4.83 18.10 0.62
C ALA A 115 -5.65 18.41 1.88
N GLY A 116 -6.59 19.35 1.78
CA GLY A 116 -7.46 19.71 2.91
C GLY A 116 -8.46 18.62 3.31
N ASN A 117 -8.91 17.80 2.35
CA ASN A 117 -9.80 16.67 2.66
C ASN A 117 -9.00 15.57 3.37
N ILE A 118 -7.80 15.26 2.88
CA ILE A 118 -6.89 14.29 3.48
C ILE A 118 -6.44 14.74 4.88
N ASP A 119 -6.17 16.03 5.08
CA ASP A 119 -5.90 16.60 6.42
C ASP A 119 -7.07 16.32 7.38
N ALA A 120 -8.32 16.50 6.92
CA ALA A 120 -9.50 16.20 7.73
C ALA A 120 -9.62 14.69 8.07
N LYS A 121 -9.34 13.80 7.10
CA LYS A 121 -9.29 12.34 7.32
C LYS A 121 -8.24 11.99 8.37
N ILE A 122 -7.01 12.47 8.21
CA ILE A 122 -5.90 12.20 9.13
C ILE A 122 -6.21 12.75 10.53
N GLY A 123 -6.74 13.97 10.63
CA GLY A 123 -7.09 14.59 11.91
C GLY A 123 -8.18 13.82 12.66
N ALA A 124 -9.23 13.37 11.94
CA ALA A 124 -10.29 12.56 12.53
C ALA A 124 -9.77 11.19 13.02
N GLU A 125 -8.91 10.54 12.23
CA GLU A 125 -8.30 9.27 12.59
C GLU A 125 -7.36 9.39 13.80
N ALA A 126 -6.46 10.37 13.79
CA ALA A 126 -5.53 10.61 14.90
C ALA A 126 -6.28 10.97 16.20
N THR A 127 -7.36 11.74 16.10
CA THR A 127 -8.23 12.06 17.26
C THR A 127 -8.91 10.80 17.79
N ARG A 128 -9.44 9.94 16.91
CA ARG A 128 -10.07 8.67 17.29
C ARG A 128 -9.10 7.71 17.99
N LEU A 129 -7.83 7.73 17.59
CA LEU A 129 -6.74 6.97 18.23
C LEU A 129 -6.17 7.64 19.47
N ASN A 130 -6.73 8.78 19.89
CA ASN A 130 -6.32 9.57 21.05
C ASN A 130 -4.84 10.01 21.00
N TYR A 131 -4.30 10.19 19.79
CA TYR A 131 -2.92 10.63 19.58
C TYR A 131 -2.65 12.06 20.05
N GLY A 132 -3.67 12.87 20.29
CA GLY A 132 -3.49 14.21 20.83
C GLY A 132 -3.06 14.25 22.30
N THR A 133 -3.15 13.14 23.05
CA THR A 133 -2.84 13.12 24.49
C THR A 133 -1.63 12.26 24.83
N ILE A 134 -1.03 11.56 23.86
CA ILE A 134 0.14 10.74 24.12
C ILE A 134 1.36 11.64 24.37
N SER A 135 2.22 11.24 25.29
CA SER A 135 3.45 11.96 25.63
C SER A 135 4.69 11.09 25.56
N ASP A 136 4.52 9.77 25.57
CA ASP A 136 5.62 8.82 25.40
C ASP A 136 5.65 8.35 23.94
N ARG A 137 6.88 8.22 23.44
CA ARG A 137 7.17 7.67 22.12
C ARG A 137 6.75 6.20 22.03
N ALA A 138 6.79 5.44 23.12
CA ALA A 138 6.36 4.04 23.16
C ALA A 138 4.86 3.85 22.82
N ASP A 139 4.04 4.89 23.05
CA ASP A 139 2.60 4.87 22.73
C ASP A 139 2.29 5.39 21.31
N ALA A 140 3.32 5.79 20.56
CA ALA A 140 3.21 6.37 19.22
C ALA A 140 3.84 5.42 18.19
N PRO A 141 3.08 4.86 17.23
CA PRO A 141 3.66 3.98 16.22
C PRO A 141 4.67 4.71 15.32
N LEU A 142 5.90 4.18 15.23
CA LEU A 142 6.98 4.75 14.41
C LEU A 142 6.59 4.83 12.92
N SER A 143 5.96 3.79 12.37
CA SER A 143 5.50 3.75 10.97
C SER A 143 4.53 4.89 10.67
N THR A 144 3.58 5.14 11.56
CA THR A 144 2.62 6.26 11.45
C THR A 144 3.34 7.62 11.49
N ALA A 145 4.30 7.79 12.41
CA ALA A 145 5.06 9.03 12.51
C ALA A 145 5.93 9.29 11.28
N ALA A 146 6.56 8.24 10.73
CA ALA A 146 7.34 8.34 9.48
C ALA A 146 6.45 8.74 8.30
N GLY A 147 5.27 8.13 8.13
CA GLY A 147 4.31 8.51 7.10
C GLY A 147 3.86 9.98 7.23
N TYR A 148 3.57 10.44 8.45
CA TYR A 148 3.23 11.84 8.72
C TYR A 148 4.38 12.79 8.39
N LEU A 149 5.62 12.45 8.76
CA LEU A 149 6.79 13.27 8.47
C LEU A 149 7.03 13.38 6.95
N ILE A 150 6.99 12.26 6.22
CA ILE A 150 7.14 12.26 4.77
C ILE A 150 6.06 13.14 4.12
N ARG A 151 4.79 13.00 4.53
CA ARG A 151 3.71 13.83 4.01
C ARG A 151 3.92 15.31 4.30
N HIS A 152 4.30 15.66 5.53
CA HIS A 152 4.57 17.02 5.95
C HIS A 152 5.68 17.66 5.10
N LEU A 153 6.79 16.95 4.92
CA LEU A 153 7.92 17.42 4.11
C LEU A 153 7.57 17.52 2.63
N ALA A 154 6.89 16.50 2.08
CA ALA A 154 6.54 16.44 0.66
C ALA A 154 5.50 17.49 0.25
N THR A 155 4.60 17.86 1.16
CA THR A 155 3.53 18.85 0.88
C THR A 155 3.82 20.25 1.40
N GLY A 156 4.78 20.39 2.33
CA GLY A 156 5.05 21.65 3.04
C GLY A 156 3.91 22.11 3.95
N ARG A 157 2.97 21.23 4.30
CA ARG A 157 1.77 21.54 5.09
C ARG A 157 1.92 21.05 6.51
N ASP A 158 1.42 21.82 7.47
CA ASP A 158 1.31 21.38 8.85
C ASP A 158 0.36 20.19 8.98
N MET A 159 0.72 19.25 9.85
CA MET A 159 -0.13 18.11 10.17
C MET A 159 -1.27 18.54 11.12
N PRO A 160 -2.45 17.88 11.06
CA PRO A 160 -3.51 18.10 12.03
C PRO A 160 -3.01 17.89 13.47
N PRO A 161 -3.51 18.63 14.49
CA PRO A 161 -2.87 18.70 15.81
C PRO A 161 -2.56 17.35 16.48
N ALA A 162 -3.50 16.40 16.45
CA ALA A 162 -3.29 15.07 17.02
C ALA A 162 -2.27 14.23 16.23
N ALA A 163 -2.21 14.38 14.91
CA ALA A 163 -1.22 13.72 14.06
C ALA A 163 0.17 14.37 14.19
N ALA A 164 0.21 15.71 14.32
CA ALA A 164 1.43 16.46 14.58
C ALA A 164 2.11 16.00 15.87
N ASN A 165 1.33 15.76 16.94
CA ASN A 165 1.88 15.24 18.20
C ASN A 165 2.65 13.92 18.01
N VAL A 166 2.08 12.95 17.30
CA VAL A 166 2.77 11.67 16.99
C VAL A 166 4.02 11.89 16.16
N MET A 167 3.93 12.72 15.13
CA MET A 167 5.07 13.05 14.27
C MET A 167 6.20 13.68 15.09
N ASP A 168 5.90 14.67 15.93
CA ASP A 168 6.89 15.46 16.67
C ASP A 168 7.59 14.65 17.77
N LEU A 169 6.94 13.64 18.37
CA LEU A 169 7.58 12.69 19.31
C LEU A 169 8.73 11.89 18.67
N TRP A 170 8.63 11.63 17.37
CA TRP A 170 9.62 10.86 16.60
C TRP A 170 10.51 11.73 15.71
N ARG A 171 10.06 12.93 15.33
CA ARG A 171 10.72 13.82 14.37
C ARG A 171 12.22 13.95 14.61
N GLY A 172 12.62 14.34 15.82
CA GLY A 172 14.03 14.55 16.13
C GLY A 172 14.88 13.29 15.96
N PHE A 173 14.32 12.10 16.27
CA PHE A 173 15.01 10.84 16.05
C PHE A 173 15.10 10.49 14.56
N ILE A 174 14.01 10.62 13.81
CA ILE A 174 14.01 10.31 12.38
C ILE A 174 14.99 11.25 11.65
N GLU A 175 14.87 12.57 11.85
CA GLU A 175 15.74 13.57 11.21
C GLU A 175 17.23 13.37 11.55
N GLU A 176 17.55 12.95 12.78
CA GLU A 176 18.93 12.64 13.19
C GLU A 176 19.46 11.39 12.50
N GLN A 177 18.69 10.30 12.47
CA GLN A 177 19.13 9.03 11.88
C GLN A 177 19.19 9.09 10.35
N THR A 178 18.26 9.80 9.73
CA THR A 178 18.09 9.84 8.26
C THR A 178 18.63 11.14 7.66
N SER A 179 19.56 11.80 8.34
CA SER A 179 20.13 13.07 7.91
C SER A 179 20.80 12.90 6.54
N GLY A 180 20.49 13.80 5.60
CA GLY A 180 20.95 13.71 4.21
C GLY A 180 20.11 12.81 3.30
N THR A 181 19.55 11.70 3.81
CA THR A 181 18.62 10.87 3.02
C THR A 181 17.36 11.66 2.68
N LEU A 182 16.79 12.36 3.67
CA LEU A 182 15.57 13.19 3.51
C LEU A 182 15.70 14.30 2.46
N ASP A 183 16.91 14.79 2.18
CA ASP A 183 17.15 15.83 1.16
C ASP A 183 16.79 15.34 -0.26
N ASN A 184 16.76 14.02 -0.47
CA ASN A 184 16.38 13.40 -1.73
C ASN A 184 14.88 13.12 -1.85
N LEU A 185 14.06 13.52 -0.87
CA LEU A 185 12.63 13.25 -0.89
C LEU A 185 11.97 13.83 -2.15
N GLU A 186 12.19 15.12 -2.45
CA GLU A 186 11.52 15.81 -3.55
C GLU A 186 11.81 15.17 -4.91
N THR A 187 13.07 14.75 -5.13
CA THR A 187 13.49 14.11 -6.38
C THR A 187 12.91 12.70 -6.52
N ALA A 188 12.74 11.98 -5.40
CA ALA A 188 12.21 10.63 -5.38
C ALA A 188 10.68 10.55 -5.54
N LEU A 189 9.91 11.56 -5.12
CA LEU A 189 8.44 11.50 -5.06
C LEU A 189 7.76 11.06 -6.37
N SER A 190 8.29 11.53 -7.52
CA SER A 190 7.62 11.38 -8.82
C SER A 190 7.86 10.01 -9.50
N ASP A 191 8.76 9.18 -8.96
CA ASP A 191 9.11 7.87 -9.48
C ASP A 191 9.02 6.84 -8.34
N GLN A 192 8.09 5.90 -8.44
CA GLN A 192 7.85 4.94 -7.36
C GLN A 192 9.02 4.00 -7.11
N GLY A 193 9.82 3.65 -8.13
CA GLY A 193 11.01 2.82 -7.95
C GLY A 193 12.10 3.59 -7.21
N GLN A 194 12.32 4.86 -7.56
CA GLN A 194 13.25 5.73 -6.83
C GLN A 194 12.78 5.97 -5.40
N PHE A 195 11.49 6.22 -5.20
CA PHE A 195 10.92 6.35 -3.86
C PHE A 195 11.04 5.06 -3.05
N ALA A 196 10.89 3.89 -3.69
CA ALA A 196 11.04 2.62 -3.00
C ALA A 196 12.46 2.44 -2.45
N LYS A 197 13.48 2.81 -3.23
CA LYS A 197 14.88 2.82 -2.78
C LYS A 197 15.12 3.83 -1.67
N PHE A 198 14.59 5.03 -1.83
CA PHE A 198 14.61 6.06 -0.78
C PHE A 198 14.00 5.54 0.52
N ALA A 199 12.82 4.91 0.47
CA ALA A 199 12.15 4.34 1.63
C ALA A 199 12.95 3.21 2.27
N ARG A 200 13.57 2.32 1.47
CA ARG A 200 14.47 1.27 1.96
C ARG A 200 15.71 1.87 2.65
N GLN A 201 16.27 2.96 2.12
CA GLN A 201 17.38 3.67 2.76
C GLN A 201 16.95 4.27 4.10
N ILE A 202 15.80 4.95 4.17
CA ILE A 202 15.23 5.47 5.41
C ILE A 202 15.06 4.34 6.45
N ILE A 203 14.54 3.18 6.05
CA ILE A 203 14.36 2.03 6.94
C ILE A 203 15.71 1.51 7.47
N SER A 204 16.72 1.43 6.61
CA SER A 204 18.09 1.06 7.00
C SER A 204 18.69 2.06 8.00
N ASP A 205 18.56 3.35 7.70
CA ASP A 205 19.06 4.46 8.53
C ASP A 205 18.41 4.45 9.93
N LEU A 206 17.11 4.08 10.01
CA LEU A 206 16.38 3.91 11.27
C LEU A 206 16.78 2.65 12.06
N GLY A 207 17.71 1.84 11.53
CA GLY A 207 18.22 0.64 12.20
C GLY A 207 17.44 -0.64 11.91
N TYR A 208 16.61 -0.66 10.87
CA TYR A 208 15.81 -1.83 10.46
C TYR A 208 16.28 -2.44 9.13
N GLY A 209 17.56 -2.23 8.78
CA GLY A 209 18.15 -2.74 7.53
C GLY A 209 18.16 -4.26 7.44
N ASP A 210 18.26 -4.96 8.57
CA ASP A 210 18.17 -6.42 8.68
C ASP A 210 16.80 -6.99 8.28
N GLN A 211 15.77 -6.14 8.30
CA GLN A 211 14.39 -6.50 7.92
C GLN A 211 14.07 -6.23 6.44
N LEU A 212 15.02 -5.70 5.65
CA LEU A 212 14.78 -5.32 4.26
C LEU A 212 14.73 -6.50 3.28
N GLY A 213 15.35 -7.63 3.62
CA GLY A 213 15.57 -8.72 2.67
C GLY A 213 16.59 -8.37 1.59
N ASN A 214 16.63 -9.16 0.52
CA ASN A 214 17.55 -8.94 -0.60
C ASN A 214 17.23 -7.64 -1.36
N ASP A 215 18.25 -7.00 -1.92
CA ASP A 215 18.06 -5.86 -2.81
C ASP A 215 17.67 -6.36 -4.22
N PRO A 216 16.44 -6.06 -4.70
CA PRO A 216 15.95 -6.56 -5.98
C PRO A 216 16.65 -5.96 -7.21
N ASP A 217 17.56 -4.98 -7.03
CA ASP A 217 18.38 -4.42 -8.11
C ASP A 217 19.84 -4.89 -8.07
N MET A 218 20.24 -5.63 -7.04
CA MET A 218 21.52 -6.31 -7.03
C MET A 218 21.38 -7.65 -7.78
N PRO A 219 22.37 -8.04 -8.60
CA PRO A 219 22.39 -9.37 -9.16
C PRO A 219 22.43 -10.40 -8.03
N ASP A 220 21.59 -11.44 -8.12
CA ASP A 220 21.69 -12.61 -7.22
C ASP A 220 23.08 -13.24 -7.42
N GLU A 221 23.97 -13.08 -6.45
CA GLU A 221 25.27 -13.77 -6.44
C GLU A 221 25.10 -15.30 -6.28
N ASP A 222 23.89 -15.77 -5.96
CA ASP A 222 23.56 -17.19 -5.74
C ASP A 222 22.96 -17.92 -6.98
N GLN A 223 22.86 -17.26 -8.15
CA GLN A 223 22.34 -17.91 -9.37
C GLN A 223 23.40 -18.49 -10.32
N GLU A 224 24.70 -18.41 -9.98
CA GLU A 224 25.76 -18.96 -10.85
C GLU A 224 26.03 -20.48 -10.68
N ASP A 225 25.47 -21.14 -9.67
CA ASP A 225 25.84 -22.54 -9.32
C ASP A 225 24.83 -23.64 -9.74
N GLN A 226 23.81 -23.36 -10.56
CA GLN A 226 22.85 -24.40 -11.01
C GLN A 226 22.80 -24.65 -12.53
N ALA A 227 23.82 -24.22 -13.28
CA ALA A 227 23.83 -24.39 -14.74
C ALA A 227 25.00 -25.24 -15.29
N GLN A 228 25.58 -26.15 -14.51
CA GLN A 228 26.63 -27.08 -14.99
C GLN A 228 26.53 -28.48 -14.36
N GLU A 229 25.47 -29.24 -14.64
CA GLU A 229 25.51 -30.72 -14.60
C GLU A 229 24.62 -31.28 -15.71
N ASP A 230 24.99 -31.05 -16.98
CA ASP A 230 24.40 -31.79 -18.12
C ASP A 230 25.34 -31.75 -19.34
N GLN A 231 26.59 -32.18 -19.13
CA GLN A 231 27.52 -32.44 -20.22
C GLN A 231 28.53 -33.49 -19.77
N ASP A 232 28.20 -34.75 -20.01
CA ASP A 232 29.06 -35.78 -20.61
C ASP A 232 28.57 -37.18 -20.22
N GLU A 233 27.98 -37.91 -21.16
CA GLU A 233 28.35 -39.29 -21.49
C GLU A 233 27.52 -39.81 -22.69
N ASP A 234 28.01 -39.51 -23.89
CA ASP A 234 27.70 -40.24 -25.12
C ASP A 234 28.77 -41.33 -25.33
N GLN A 235 28.40 -42.61 -25.20
CA GLN A 235 28.77 -43.78 -26.03
C GLN A 235 28.74 -45.11 -25.25
N ASP A 236 27.79 -46.01 -25.57
CA ASP A 236 28.01 -47.10 -26.53
C ASP A 236 26.69 -47.84 -26.83
N PRO A 237 26.38 -48.21 -28.10
CA PRO A 237 25.22 -49.02 -28.45
C PRO A 237 25.67 -50.47 -28.65
N ASP A 238 25.11 -51.41 -27.86
CA ASP A 238 25.22 -52.82 -28.24
C ASP A 238 23.89 -53.57 -28.21
N SER A 239 23.80 -54.38 -29.24
CA SER A 239 22.62 -54.94 -29.86
C SER A 239 22.32 -56.34 -29.32
N THR A 240 21.11 -56.80 -29.63
CA THR A 240 20.60 -58.19 -29.62
C THR A 240 20.06 -58.78 -28.32
N GLY A 241 18.79 -59.18 -28.37
CA GLY A 241 18.11 -59.94 -27.33
C GLY A 241 16.60 -60.04 -27.55
N ASP A 242 16.22 -60.67 -28.66
CA ASP A 242 14.87 -61.19 -28.96
C ASP A 242 14.40 -62.15 -27.84
N ASP A 243 13.14 -62.08 -27.40
CA ASP A 243 12.14 -63.17 -27.55
C ASP A 243 10.86 -62.90 -26.72
N ASP A 244 9.77 -63.34 -27.32
CA ASP A 244 8.35 -63.32 -27.02
C ASP A 244 7.92 -63.64 -25.57
N SER A 245 6.73 -63.16 -25.18
CA SER A 245 5.52 -64.01 -25.00
C SER A 245 4.40 -63.31 -24.20
N GLN A 246 3.28 -63.08 -24.90
CA GLN A 246 1.88 -63.44 -24.57
C GLN A 246 1.28 -63.03 -23.20
N GLU A 247 0.26 -62.17 -23.25
CA GLU A 247 -1.19 -62.51 -23.05
C GLU A 247 -1.53 -62.80 -21.59
N ASP A 248 -2.34 -61.95 -20.96
CA ASP A 248 -3.77 -62.27 -20.86
C ASP A 248 -4.59 -61.13 -20.24
N GLU A 249 -5.77 -60.97 -20.83
CA GLU A 249 -6.89 -60.13 -20.43
C GLU A 249 -7.43 -60.51 -19.04
N ALA A 250 -7.97 -59.53 -18.31
CA ALA A 250 -9.25 -59.72 -17.63
C ALA A 250 -9.86 -58.38 -17.22
N GLU A 251 -10.99 -58.08 -17.86
CA GLU A 251 -11.98 -57.09 -17.49
C GLU A 251 -12.47 -57.24 -16.03
N ALA A 252 -12.85 -56.11 -15.41
CA ALA A 252 -14.20 -55.86 -14.88
C ALA A 252 -14.22 -55.01 -13.59
N ASN A 253 -14.81 -53.83 -13.77
CA ASN A 253 -15.57 -52.92 -12.89
C ASN A 253 -16.43 -53.62 -11.78
N PRO A 254 -17.23 -52.95 -10.90
CA PRO A 254 -17.34 -51.52 -10.50
C PRO A 254 -17.47 -51.26 -8.97
N GLU A 255 -17.52 -49.96 -8.61
CA GLU A 255 -18.25 -49.27 -7.51
C GLU A 255 -18.57 -49.97 -6.17
N GLN A 256 -18.34 -49.27 -5.05
CA GLN A 256 -19.36 -49.06 -4.01
C GLN A 256 -19.14 -47.75 -3.21
N SER A 257 -20.21 -46.93 -3.22
CA SER A 257 -20.79 -46.08 -2.16
C SER A 257 -19.97 -45.07 -1.38
#